data_AF-A0ABD7X282-F1
#
_entry.id   AF-A0ABD7X282-F1
#
_cell.length_a   1.000
_cell.length_b   1.000
_cell.length_c   1.000
_cell.angle_alpha   90.00
_cell.angle_beta   90.00
_cell.angle_gamma   90.00
#
_symmetry.space_group_name_H-M   'P 1'
#
loop_
_entity.id
_entity.type
_entity.pdbx_description
1 polymer ?
#
loop_
_entity_poly.entity_id
_entity_poly.type
_entity_poly.pdbx_seq_one_letter_code
_entity_poly.pdbx_strand_id
1 'polypeptide(L)'
;MDVQKVANLFLIFVLIAACISLVIGFVVAVKSTNYKKGYISTFISSVVFLIIIVSWYDKASSNVFMGTIPWILNVIAVIIVLPLYLLVARFIFKKVTKGQKGTKKKFTG
;
A
#
# COMPACT_ATOMS: atom_id res chain seq x y z
N MET A 1 19.42 17.32 8.77
CA MET A 1 18.25 17.23 7.86
C MET A 1 17.09 17.86 8.60
N ASP A 2 16.27 18.68 7.96
CA ASP A 2 15.19 19.40 8.66
C ASP A 2 14.02 18.46 9.00
N VAL A 3 13.31 18.71 10.11
CA VAL A 3 12.14 17.91 10.55
C VAL A 3 11.08 17.83 9.45
N GLN A 4 10.88 18.92 8.71
CA GLN A 4 9.91 18.97 7.62
C GLN A 4 10.33 18.13 6.42
N LYS A 5 11.65 18.03 6.15
CA LYS A 5 12.18 17.16 5.09
C LYS A 5 12.00 15.69 5.45
N VAL A 6 12.19 15.30 6.71
CA VAL A 6 11.99 13.91 7.16
C VAL A 6 10.53 13.51 7.02
N ALA A 7 9.59 14.37 7.43
CA ALA A 7 8.15 14.15 7.27
C ALA A 7 7.74 14.00 5.79
N ASN A 8 8.23 14.87 4.91
CA ASN A 8 7.92 14.79 3.49
C ASN A 8 8.46 13.50 2.86
N LEU A 9 9.68 13.09 3.21
CA LEU A 9 10.27 11.83 2.73
C LEU A 9 9.49 10.61 3.21
N PHE A 10 9.02 10.62 4.46
CA PHE A 10 8.14 9.58 4.97
C PHE A 10 6.87 9.45 4.12
N LEU A 11 6.18 10.55 3.84
CA LEU A 11 4.97 10.53 3.00
C LEU A 11 5.26 10.05 1.57
N ILE A 12 6.38 10.49 0.98
CA ILE A 12 6.79 10.06 -0.36
C ILE A 12 7.07 8.55 -0.38
N PHE A 13 7.78 8.01 0.61
CA PHE A 13 8.03 6.57 0.68
C PHE A 13 6.75 5.77 0.88
N VAL A 14 5.82 6.24 1.71
CA VAL A 14 4.51 5.61 1.89
C VAL A 14 3.74 5.60 0.57
N LEU A 15 3.74 6.70 -0.18
CA LEU A 15 3.06 6.80 -1.47
C LEU A 15 3.67 5.85 -2.50
N ILE A 16 5.00 5.82 -2.62
CA ILE A 16 5.71 4.92 -3.53
C ILE A 16 5.44 3.46 -3.16
N ALA A 17 5.52 3.11 -1.87
CA ALA A 17 5.22 1.77 -1.39
C ALA A 17 3.77 1.35 -1.68
N ALA A 18 2.81 2.27 -1.55
CA ALA A 18 1.42 2.01 -1.92
C ALA A 18 1.28 1.73 -3.42
N CYS A 19 1.94 2.50 -4.29
CA CYS A 19 1.95 2.22 -5.72
C CYS A 19 2.54 0.84 -6.03
N ILE A 20 3.70 0.51 -5.44
CA ILE A 20 4.38 -0.77 -5.67
C ILE A 20 3.52 -1.94 -5.16
N SER A 21 2.92 -1.82 -3.98
CA SER A 21 2.06 -2.87 -3.42
C SER A 21 0.82 -3.12 -4.28
N LEU A 22 0.23 -2.05 -4.84
CA LEU A 22 -0.89 -2.16 -5.77
C LEU A 22 -0.49 -2.93 -7.03
N VAL A 23 0.67 -2.60 -7.60
CA VAL A 23 1.19 -3.26 -8.81
C VAL A 23 1.44 -4.74 -8.54
N ILE A 24 2.08 -5.10 -7.43
CA ILE A 24 2.30 -6.49 -7.02
C ILE A 24 0.96 -7.22 -6.92
N GLY A 25 0.01 -6.63 -6.19
CA GLY A 25 -1.35 -7.15 -6.03
C GLY A 25 -2.09 -7.36 -7.34
N PHE A 26 -1.97 -6.40 -8.26
CA PHE A 26 -2.56 -6.45 -9.58
C PHE A 26 -2.00 -7.60 -10.41
N VAL A 27 -0.67 -7.73 -10.47
CA VAL A 27 0.00 -8.83 -11.17
C VAL A 27 -0.45 -10.18 -10.61
N VAL A 28 -0.52 -10.31 -9.29
CA VAL A 28 -1.01 -11.55 -8.64
C VAL A 28 -2.49 -11.81 -8.92
N ALA A 29 -3.33 -10.77 -8.91
CA ALA A 29 -4.76 -10.87 -9.21
C ALA A 29 -5.02 -11.37 -10.64
N VAL A 30 -4.30 -10.80 -11.61
CA VAL A 30 -4.37 -11.13 -13.03
C VAL A 30 -3.85 -12.54 -13.28
N LYS A 31 -2.66 -12.88 -12.77
CA LYS A 31 -2.05 -14.21 -12.95
C LYS A 31 -2.86 -15.33 -12.30
N SER A 32 -3.45 -15.06 -11.13
CA SER A 32 -4.24 -16.06 -10.41
C SER A 32 -5.71 -16.09 -10.83
N THR A 33 -6.19 -15.16 -11.66
CA THR A 33 -7.61 -14.92 -11.97
C THR A 33 -8.52 -14.81 -10.73
N ASN A 34 -7.93 -14.49 -9.57
CA ASN A 34 -8.58 -14.54 -8.27
C ASN A 34 -8.30 -13.25 -7.50
N TYR A 35 -9.35 -12.44 -7.32
CA TYR A 35 -9.25 -11.15 -6.65
C TYR A 35 -8.86 -11.27 -5.18
N LYS A 36 -9.20 -12.38 -4.51
CA LYS A 36 -8.84 -12.60 -3.10
C LYS A 36 -7.33 -12.73 -2.96
N LYS A 37 -6.68 -13.47 -3.87
CA LYS A 37 -5.22 -13.65 -3.88
C LYS A 37 -4.48 -12.33 -4.16
N GLY A 38 -4.96 -11.54 -5.12
CA GLY A 38 -4.41 -10.21 -5.39
C GLY A 38 -4.56 -9.23 -4.23
N TYR A 39 -5.73 -9.23 -3.58
CA TYR A 39 -5.98 -8.41 -2.39
C TYR A 39 -5.07 -8.80 -1.22
N ILE A 40 -4.95 -10.09 -0.92
CA ILE A 40 -4.06 -10.58 0.15
C ILE A 40 -2.60 -10.23 -0.16
N SER A 41 -2.16 -10.36 -1.41
CA SER A 41 -0.79 -9.99 -1.81
C SER A 41 -0.52 -8.49 -1.67
N THR A 42 -1.49 -7.64 -2.03
CA THR A 42 -1.43 -6.18 -1.80
C THR A 42 -1.34 -5.85 -0.32
N PHE A 43 -2.12 -6.56 0.50
CA PHE A 43 -2.14 -6.35 1.94
C PHE A 43 -0.79 -6.73 2.57
N ILE A 44 -0.28 -7.93 2.29
CA ILE A 44 1.01 -8.40 2.83
C ILE A 44 2.14 -7.47 2.40
N SER A 45 2.22 -7.13 1.10
CA SER A 45 3.26 -6.22 0.61
C SER A 45 3.16 -4.82 1.23
N SER A 46 1.94 -4.28 1.38
CA SER A 46 1.75 -2.98 2.04
C SER A 46 2.19 -3.00 3.50
N VAL A 47 1.88 -4.06 4.25
CA VAL A 47 2.31 -4.21 5.65
C VAL A 47 3.83 -4.31 5.75
N VAL A 48 4.47 -5.10 4.90
CA VAL A 48 5.94 -5.25 4.88
C VAL A 48 6.61 -3.91 4.58
N PHE A 49 6.16 -3.19 3.55
CA PHE A 49 6.71 -1.86 3.24
C PHE A 49 6.47 -0.86 4.37
N LEU A 50 5.28 -0.89 4.99
CA LEU A 50 4.96 0.01 6.10
C LEU A 50 5.91 -0.22 7.28
N ILE A 51 6.19 -1.48 7.64
CA ILE A 51 7.16 -1.82 8.70
C ILE A 51 8.54 -1.25 8.37
N ILE A 52 9.03 -1.47 7.14
CA ILE A 52 10.35 -0.96 6.70
C ILE A 52 10.41 0.56 6.78
N ILE A 53 9.37 1.25 6.29
CA ILE A 53 9.31 2.71 6.26
C ILE A 53 9.20 3.28 7.67
N VAL A 54 8.38 2.67 8.55
CA VAL A 54 8.26 3.10 9.95
C VAL A 54 9.57 2.89 10.71
N SER A 55 10.26 1.76 10.52
CA SER A 55 11.58 1.53 11.11
C SER A 55 12.63 2.53 10.62
N TRP A 56 12.56 2.93 9.35
CA TRP A 56 13.42 3.99 8.82
C TRP A 56 13.05 5.36 9.40
N TYR A 57 11.75 5.67 9.48
CA TYR A 57 11.23 6.94 9.97
C TYR A 57 11.54 7.15 11.46
N ASP A 58 11.46 6.10 12.27
CA ASP A 58 11.87 6.11 13.68
C ASP A 58 13.35 6.54 13.84
N LYS A 59 14.25 5.88 13.10
CA LYS A 59 15.68 6.23 13.08
C LYS A 59 15.93 7.65 12.57
N ALA A 60 15.26 8.04 11.49
CA ALA A 60 15.42 9.37 10.91
C ALA A 60 14.90 10.47 11.84
N SER A 61 13.82 10.20 12.58
CA SER A 61 13.18 11.13 13.52
C SER A 61 14.00 11.32 14.79
N SER A 62 14.62 10.25 15.30
CA SER A 62 15.58 10.32 16.41
C SER A 62 16.78 11.21 16.07
N ASN A 63 17.31 11.08 14.84
CA ASN A 63 18.46 11.88 14.38
C ASN A 63 18.20 13.38 14.25
N VAL A 64 16.94 13.80 14.14
CA VAL A 64 16.57 15.23 14.00
C VAL A 64 15.82 15.74 15.22
N PHE A 65 15.78 14.98 16.31
CA PHE A 65 15.01 15.28 17.53
C PHE A 65 13.55 15.66 17.21
N MET A 66 12.95 14.95 16.25
CA MET A 66 11.54 15.17 15.91
C MET A 66 10.71 14.77 17.13
N GLY A 67 9.97 15.73 17.70
CA GLY A 67 9.15 15.46 18.87
C GLY A 67 8.20 14.28 18.64
N THR A 68 7.91 13.53 19.71
CA THR A 68 7.07 12.34 19.66
C THR A 68 5.67 12.61 19.11
N ILE A 69 5.14 13.83 19.32
CA ILE A 69 3.81 14.25 18.86
C ILE A 69 3.76 14.36 17.31
N PRO A 70 4.63 15.14 16.63
CA PRO A 70 4.72 15.12 15.17
C PRO A 70 4.95 13.73 14.58
N TRP A 71 5.75 12.90 15.26
CA TRP A 71 6.01 11.54 14.83
C TRP A 71 4.74 10.68 14.83
N ILE A 72 4.02 10.66 15.95
CA ILE A 72 2.84 9.80 16.12
C ILE A 72 1.70 10.23 15.20
N LEU A 73 1.52 11.53 14.99
CA LEU A 73 0.48 12.07 14.10
C LEU A 73 0.69 11.61 12.65
N ASN A 74 1.93 11.63 12.15
CA ASN A 74 2.24 11.15 10.80
C ASN A 74 1.97 9.65 10.65
N VAL A 75 2.35 8.84 11.64
CA VAL A 75 2.12 7.39 11.61
C VAL A 75 0.63 7.07 11.66
N ILE A 76 -0.12 7.71 12.56
CA ILE A 76 -1.57 7.52 12.69
C ILE A 76 -2.30 7.93 11.42
N ALA A 77 -1.93 9.06 10.80
CA ALA A 77 -2.52 9.51 9.55
C ALA A 77 -2.38 8.45 8.45
N VAL A 78 -1.21 7.83 8.31
CA VAL A 78 -0.97 6.76 7.33
C VAL A 78 -1.79 5.51 7.66
N ILE A 79 -1.90 5.13 8.93
CA ILE A 79 -2.72 3.99 9.37
C ILE A 79 -4.20 4.22 9.00
N ILE A 80 -4.72 5.45 9.14
CA ILE A 80 -6.10 5.80 8.78
C ILE A 80 -6.30 5.81 7.26
N VAL A 81 -5.29 6.19 6.47
CA VAL A 81 -5.36 6.20 5.00
C VAL A 81 -5.30 4.78 4.42
N LEU A 82 -4.60 3.85 5.09
CA LEU A 82 -4.46 2.45 4.67
C LEU A 82 -5.79 1.72 4.39
N PRO A 83 -6.84 1.75 5.26
CA PRO A 83 -8.11 1.11 4.98
C PRO A 83 -8.83 1.74 3.78
N LEU A 84 -8.71 3.06 3.57
CA LEU A 84 -9.23 3.73 2.39
C LEU A 84 -8.57 3.20 1.11
N TYR A 85 -7.23 3.11 1.13
CA TYR A 85 -6.43 2.54 0.05
C TYR A 85 -6.82 1.09 -0.26
N LEU A 86 -6.97 0.24 0.76
CA LEU A 86 -7.37 -1.15 0.60
C LEU A 86 -8.80 -1.30 0.03
N LEU A 87 -9.73 -0.41 0.43
CA LEU A 87 -11.07 -0.38 -0.16
C LEU A 87 -11.01 -0.10 -1.67
N VAL A 88 -10.26 0.93 -2.08
CA VAL A 88 -10.08 1.27 -3.49
C VAL A 88 -9.44 0.10 -4.26
N ALA A 89 -8.36 -0.50 -3.71
CA ALA A 89 -7.71 -1.66 -4.30
C ALA A 89 -8.68 -2.84 -4.48
N ARG A 90 -9.55 -3.10 -3.49
CA ARG A 90 -10.59 -4.13 -3.58
C ARG A 90 -11.57 -3.87 -4.73
N PHE A 91 -12.00 -2.62 -4.93
CA PHE A 91 -12.87 -2.26 -6.06
C PHE A 91 -12.18 -2.48 -7.40
N ILE A 92 -10.90 -2.07 -7.53
CA ILE A 92 -10.09 -2.28 -8.73
C ILE A 92 -9.99 -3.78 -9.05
N PHE A 93 -9.54 -4.60 -8.10
CA PHE A 93 -9.39 -6.05 -8.33
C PHE A 93 -10.71 -6.75 -8.63
N LYS A 94 -11.81 -6.33 -7.98
CA LYS A 94 -13.15 -6.87 -8.25
C LYS A 94 -13.61 -6.57 -9.68
N LYS A 95 -13.35 -5.36 -10.22
CA LYS A 95 -13.66 -5.02 -11.61
C LYS A 95 -12.79 -5.82 -12.59
N VAL A 96 -11.48 -5.86 -12.37
CA VAL A 96 -10.52 -6.53 -13.26
C VAL A 96 -10.81 -8.03 -13.40
N THR A 97 -11.06 -8.71 -12.28
CA THR A 97 -11.35 -10.16 -12.29
C THR A 97 -12.76 -10.51 -12.78
N LYS A 98 -13.76 -9.64 -12.58
CA LYS A 98 -15.08 -9.81 -13.21
C LYS A 98 -14.99 -9.75 -14.73
N GLY A 99 -14.20 -8.81 -15.27
CA GLY A 99 -13.95 -8.72 -16.72
C GLY A 99 -13.33 -10.00 -17.29
N GLN A 100 -12.33 -10.57 -16.61
CA GLN A 100 -11.67 -11.80 -17.05
C GLN A 100 -12.55 -13.05 -16.99
N LYS A 101 -13.43 -13.18 -15.99
CA LYS A 101 -14.40 -14.29 -15.93
C LYS A 101 -15.40 -14.26 -17.09
N GLY A 102 -15.78 -13.08 -17.57
CA GLY A 102 -16.62 -12.92 -18.76
C GLY A 102 -15.92 -13.38 -20.05
N THR A 103 -14.63 -13.05 -20.21
CA THR A 103 -13.85 -13.44 -21.40
C THR A 103 -13.55 -14.94 -21.43
N LYS A 104 -13.20 -15.57 -20.30
CA LYS A 104 -13.00 -17.03 -20.28
C LYS A 104 -14.26 -17.80 -20.66
N LYS A 105 -15.45 -17.31 -20.28
CA LYS A 105 -16.72 -17.97 -20.61
C LYS A 105 -17.09 -17.88 -22.10
N LYS A 106 -16.60 -16.87 -22.83
CA LYS A 106 -16.82 -16.72 -24.28
C LYS A 106 -15.89 -17.58 -25.15
N PHE A 107 -14.78 -18.07 -24.60
CA PHE A 107 -13.82 -18.90 -25.34
C PHE A 107 -14.04 -20.41 -25.15
N THR A 108 -14.93 -20.82 -24.25
CA THR A 108 -15.26 -22.24 -24.00
C THR A 108 -16.70 -22.59 -24.38
N GLY A 109 -17.35 -21.75 -25.21
CA GLY A 109 -18.69 -21.96 -25.74
C GLY A 109 -18.66 -22.22 -27.23
#